data_AF-A0A4W3GU11-F1
#
_entry.id   AF-A0A4W3GU11-F1
#
_cell.length_a   1.000
_cell.length_b   1.000
_cell.length_c   1.000
_cell.angle_alpha   90.00
_cell.angle_beta   90.00
_cell.angle_gamma   90.00
#
_symmetry.space_group_name_H-M   'P 1'
#
loop_
_entity.id
_entity.type
_entity.pdbx_description
1 polymer ?
#
loop_
_entity_poly.entity_id
_entity_poly.type
_entity_poly.pdbx_seq_one_letter_code
_entity_poly.pdbx_strand_id
1 'polypeptide(L)'
;AHKRRFEEILKERLNESVLQVVHIDKKELDEEDEDVFEEPLSWKPSLLKQRFANTYKLGPDKMFSYGAVSRKIEEFLKGKLKDVKYEGKRCKTLSLSMSDDIKYLIKDMGTGRYKIIARIFLGEKQGQGVTVSISF
;
A
#
# COMPACT_ATOMS: atom_id res chain seq x y z
N ALA A 1 39.37 -4.90 -39.21
CA ALA A 1 37.90 -4.97 -39.36
C ALA A 1 37.21 -5.81 -38.27
N HIS A 2 37.72 -7.01 -37.95
CA HIS A 2 37.06 -7.96 -37.04
C HIS A 2 36.87 -7.50 -35.57
N LYS A 3 37.83 -6.74 -35.02
CA LYS A 3 37.80 -6.31 -33.61
C LYS A 3 36.64 -5.34 -33.30
N ARG A 4 36.35 -4.40 -34.21
CA ARG A 4 35.25 -3.44 -34.07
C ARG A 4 33.87 -4.11 -34.13
N ARG A 5 33.72 -5.09 -35.02
CA ARG A 5 32.49 -5.88 -35.14
C ARG A 5 32.23 -6.68 -33.87
N PHE A 6 33.28 -7.21 -33.25
CA PHE A 6 33.17 -7.90 -31.98
C PHE A 6 32.77 -6.96 -30.84
N GLU A 7 33.36 -5.75 -30.79
CA GLU A 7 32.98 -4.71 -29.82
C GLU A 7 31.53 -4.25 -29.97
N GLU A 8 31.02 -4.12 -31.20
CA GLU A 8 29.61 -3.80 -31.45
C GLU A 8 28.68 -4.91 -30.98
N ILE A 9 29.01 -6.17 -31.29
CA ILE A 9 28.23 -7.34 -30.85
C ILE A 9 28.20 -7.43 -29.31
N LEU A 10 29.31 -7.09 -28.63
CA LEU A 10 29.35 -7.07 -27.17
C LEU A 10 28.50 -5.95 -26.58
N LYS A 11 28.51 -4.75 -27.18
CA LYS A 11 27.66 -3.62 -26.75
C LYS A 11 26.18 -3.91 -26.93
N GLU A 12 25.82 -4.52 -28.06
CA GLU A 12 24.45 -4.94 -28.37
C GLU A 12 23.96 -5.97 -27.35
N ARG A 13 24.77 -7.00 -27.07
CA ARG A 13 24.45 -8.02 -26.07
C ARG A 13 24.39 -7.48 -24.64
N LEU A 14 25.27 -6.52 -24.29
CA LEU A 14 25.25 -5.89 -22.98
C LEU A 14 23.97 -5.06 -22.78
N ASN A 15 23.50 -4.36 -23.82
CA ASN A 15 22.26 -3.60 -23.80
C ASN A 15 21.01 -4.49 -23.64
N GLU A 16 21.05 -5.71 -24.19
CA GLU A 16 19.96 -6.68 -24.08
C GLU A 16 20.04 -7.53 -22.79
N SER A 17 21.21 -7.61 -22.16
CA SER A 17 21.40 -8.41 -20.96
C SER A 17 20.87 -7.72 -19.69
N VAL A 18 20.00 -8.41 -18.97
CA VAL A 18 19.45 -8.00 -17.65
C VAL A 18 20.40 -8.39 -16.50
N LEU A 19 21.65 -8.74 -16.83
CA LEU A 19 22.63 -9.30 -15.90
C LEU A 19 23.25 -8.18 -15.06
N GLN A 20 22.94 -8.17 -13.76
CA GLN A 20 23.64 -7.33 -12.79
C GLN A 20 24.96 -8.01 -12.43
N VAL A 21 26.10 -7.36 -12.70
CA VAL A 21 27.41 -7.78 -12.17
C VAL A 21 27.38 -7.56 -10.66
N VAL A 22 27.15 -8.62 -9.88
CA VAL A 22 27.33 -8.58 -8.43
C VAL A 22 28.83 -8.70 -8.18
N HIS A 23 29.45 -7.64 -7.68
CA HIS A 23 30.81 -7.73 -7.13
C HIS A 23 30.70 -8.52 -5.84
N ILE A 24 31.25 -9.73 -5.83
CA ILE A 24 31.48 -10.47 -4.58
C ILE A 24 32.84 -9.99 -4.12
N ASP A 25 32.89 -9.24 -3.01
CA ASP A 25 34.15 -8.83 -2.42
C ASP A 25 34.89 -10.09 -1.97
N LYS A 26 36.10 -10.30 -2.51
CA LYS A 26 36.99 -11.45 -2.22
C LYS A 26 37.35 -11.62 -0.73
N LYS A 27 36.91 -10.69 0.12
CA LYS A 27 37.21 -10.63 1.56
C LYS A 27 36.27 -11.45 2.44
N GLU A 28 35.19 -12.04 1.92
CA GLU A 28 34.28 -12.93 2.67
C GLU A 28 34.62 -14.43 2.49
N LEU A 29 35.69 -14.77 1.77
CA LEU A 29 36.23 -16.12 1.78
C LEU A 29 37.26 -16.19 2.89
N ASP A 30 36.80 -16.51 4.09
CA ASP A 30 37.66 -16.90 5.21
C ASP A 30 38.56 -18.07 4.77
N GLU A 31 39.79 -18.01 5.24
CA GLU A 31 40.93 -18.83 4.84
C GLU A 31 40.72 -20.31 5.21
N GLU A 32 41.26 -21.21 4.36
CA GLU A 32 41.41 -22.67 4.53
C GLU A 32 40.27 -23.59 4.02
N ASP A 33 40.07 -23.61 2.70
CA ASP A 33 39.67 -24.84 2.00
C ASP A 33 40.62 -25.04 0.80
N GLU A 34 41.45 -26.09 0.83
CA GLU A 34 42.50 -26.38 -0.16
C GLU A 34 41.98 -26.81 -1.54
N ASP A 35 40.66 -26.82 -1.75
CA ASP A 35 40.00 -27.14 -3.02
C ASP A 35 39.13 -25.95 -3.51
N VAL A 36 39.71 -24.76 -3.65
CA VAL A 36 39.04 -23.62 -4.31
C VAL A 36 38.95 -23.90 -5.81
N PHE A 37 37.87 -24.56 -6.23
CA PHE A 37 37.42 -24.45 -7.61
C PHE A 37 37.09 -22.97 -7.85
N GLU A 38 37.97 -22.24 -8.53
CA GLU A 38 37.62 -20.94 -9.12
C GLU A 38 36.47 -21.22 -10.10
N GLU A 39 35.23 -21.16 -9.61
CA GLU A 39 34.06 -21.21 -10.50
C GLU A 39 34.29 -20.08 -11.51
N PRO A 40 34.48 -20.38 -12.81
CA PRO A 40 34.65 -19.34 -13.81
C PRO A 40 33.42 -18.45 -13.69
N LEU A 41 33.63 -17.14 -13.49
CA LEU A 41 32.61 -16.08 -13.35
C LEU A 41 31.42 -16.38 -14.26
N SER A 42 30.51 -17.21 -13.75
CA SER A 42 29.45 -17.77 -14.56
C SER A 42 28.36 -16.74 -14.43
N TRP A 43 28.03 -16.14 -15.57
CA TRP A 43 26.92 -15.21 -15.66
C TRP A 43 25.66 -16.04 -15.43
N LYS A 44 25.29 -16.25 -14.16
CA LYS A 44 24.03 -16.85 -13.79
C LYS A 44 22.98 -15.87 -14.30
N PRO A 45 22.12 -16.24 -15.26
CA PRO A 45 21.00 -15.39 -15.65
C PRO A 45 20.19 -15.14 -14.39
N SER A 46 20.34 -13.95 -13.81
CA SER A 46 19.43 -13.49 -12.77
C SER A 46 18.05 -13.55 -13.41
N LEU A 47 17.20 -14.42 -12.88
CA LEU A 47 15.79 -14.48 -13.25
C LEU A 47 15.30 -13.03 -13.30
N LEU A 48 14.99 -12.60 -14.53
CA LEU A 48 14.62 -11.26 -14.94
C LEU A 48 14.27 -10.38 -13.73
N LYS A 49 15.21 -9.56 -13.26
CA LYS A 49 14.89 -8.54 -12.26
C LYS A 49 13.97 -7.55 -12.96
N GLN A 50 12.67 -7.87 -12.91
CA GLN A 50 11.61 -7.14 -13.60
C GLN A 50 11.75 -5.68 -13.20
N ARG A 51 12.16 -4.84 -14.17
CA ARG A 51 12.29 -3.40 -13.96
C ARG A 51 10.88 -2.84 -13.85
N PHE A 52 10.36 -2.78 -12.62
CA PHE A 52 9.11 -2.06 -12.37
C PHE A 52 9.36 -0.58 -12.65
N ALA A 53 8.55 0.01 -13.53
CA ALA A 53 8.49 1.45 -13.67
C ALA A 53 8.04 2.08 -12.35
N ASN A 54 8.49 3.30 -12.06
CA ASN A 54 8.09 4.00 -10.84
C ASN A 54 6.56 4.24 -10.85
N THR A 55 5.83 3.58 -9.95
CA THR A 55 4.35 3.65 -9.87
C THR A 55 3.86 4.82 -9.01
N TYR A 56 4.73 5.75 -8.66
CA TYR A 56 4.40 6.89 -7.80
C TYR A 56 3.41 7.85 -8.48
N LYS A 57 2.19 7.89 -7.95
CA LYS A 57 1.16 8.87 -8.35
C LYS A 57 1.08 10.02 -7.33
N LEU A 58 0.74 11.23 -7.75
CA LEU A 58 0.47 12.35 -6.83
C LEU A 58 -1.00 12.45 -6.41
N GLY A 59 -1.91 11.96 -7.25
CA GLY A 59 -3.35 12.05 -7.04
C GLY A 59 -4.05 10.69 -6.86
N PRO A 60 -5.31 10.70 -6.43
CA PRO A 60 -6.16 9.52 -6.41
C PRO A 60 -6.65 9.17 -7.82
N ASP A 61 -6.78 7.88 -8.12
CA ASP A 61 -7.27 7.38 -9.42
C ASP A 61 -8.76 7.64 -9.64
N LYS A 62 -9.54 7.73 -8.55
CA LYS A 62 -10.99 7.98 -8.57
C LYS A 62 -11.31 9.13 -7.64
N MET A 63 -12.18 10.03 -8.09
CA MET A 63 -12.73 11.10 -7.26
C MET A 63 -13.59 10.51 -6.14
N PHE A 64 -13.61 11.19 -4.99
CA PHE A 64 -14.43 10.78 -3.85
C PHE A 64 -15.92 10.95 -4.15
N SER A 65 -16.65 9.84 -4.23
CA SER A 65 -18.10 9.86 -4.47
C SER A 65 -18.87 10.07 -3.16
N TYR A 66 -19.10 11.34 -2.82
CA TYR A 66 -19.83 11.70 -1.59
C TYR A 66 -21.22 11.05 -1.51
N GLY A 67 -22.01 11.11 -2.58
CA GLY A 67 -23.38 10.58 -2.57
C GLY A 67 -23.45 9.07 -2.33
N ALA A 68 -22.58 8.30 -2.99
CA ALA A 68 -22.48 6.86 -2.78
C ALA A 68 -22.05 6.52 -1.35
N VAL A 69 -21.03 7.23 -0.85
CA VAL A 69 -20.52 7.02 0.52
C VAL A 69 -21.57 7.40 1.56
N SER A 70 -22.26 8.53 1.41
CA SER A 70 -23.31 8.97 2.33
C SER A 70 -24.44 7.95 2.42
N ARG A 71 -24.94 7.47 1.28
CA ARG A 71 -26.00 6.45 1.26
C ARG A 71 -25.57 5.16 1.96
N LYS A 72 -24.34 4.72 1.70
CA LYS A 72 -23.78 3.51 2.32
C LYS A 72 -23.62 3.65 3.83
N ILE A 73 -23.18 4.82 4.31
CA ILE A 73 -23.07 5.12 5.74
C ILE A 73 -24.46 5.17 6.38
N GLU A 74 -25.45 5.80 5.75
CA GLU A 74 -26.82 5.82 6.29
C GLU A 74 -27.43 4.43 6.43
N GLU A 75 -27.26 3.57 5.42
CA GLU A 75 -27.69 2.17 5.48
C GLU A 75 -27.02 1.41 6.63
N PHE A 76 -25.70 1.59 6.78
CA PHE A 76 -24.92 1.00 7.87
C PHE A 76 -25.40 1.48 9.25
N LEU A 77 -25.59 2.78 9.41
CA LEU A 77 -26.06 3.38 10.67
C LEU A 77 -27.46 2.89 11.03
N LYS A 78 -28.38 2.85 10.07
CA LYS A 78 -29.75 2.33 10.26
C LYS A 78 -29.71 0.87 10.70
N GLY A 79 -28.89 0.02 10.07
CA GLY A 79 -28.77 -1.38 10.45
C GLY A 79 -28.17 -1.57 11.84
N LYS A 80 -27.13 -0.79 12.19
CA LYS A 80 -26.38 -0.99 13.43
C LYS A 80 -27.04 -0.39 14.68
N LEU A 81 -27.84 0.67 14.52
CA LEU A 81 -28.46 1.39 15.63
C LEU A 81 -29.95 1.12 15.84
N LYS A 82 -30.62 0.36 14.95
CA LYS A 82 -32.08 0.14 14.99
C LYS A 82 -32.59 -0.36 16.34
N ASP A 83 -31.92 -1.35 16.92
CA ASP A 83 -32.36 -2.05 18.14
C ASP A 83 -31.47 -1.73 19.36
N VAL A 84 -30.63 -0.71 19.26
CA VAL A 84 -29.66 -0.36 20.31
C VAL A 84 -30.26 0.69 21.24
N LYS A 85 -30.42 0.34 22.52
CA LYS A 85 -30.73 1.31 23.58
C LYS A 85 -29.47 2.06 24.01
N TYR A 86 -29.62 3.34 24.30
CA TYR A 86 -28.50 4.17 24.75
C TYR A 86 -28.04 3.74 26.15
N GLU A 87 -26.77 3.41 26.29
CA GLU A 87 -26.13 3.09 27.57
C GLU A 87 -24.71 3.64 27.55
N GLY A 88 -24.38 4.56 28.46
CA GLY A 88 -23.13 5.35 28.38
C GLY A 88 -21.84 4.52 28.23
N LYS A 89 -21.71 3.41 28.97
CA LYS A 89 -20.53 2.52 28.87
C LYS A 89 -20.46 1.79 27.53
N ARG A 90 -21.58 1.30 27.03
CA ARG A 90 -21.65 0.57 25.75
C ARG A 90 -21.50 1.52 24.57
N CYS A 91 -22.06 2.73 24.64
CA CYS A 91 -21.96 3.74 23.60
C CYS A 91 -20.50 4.15 23.34
N LYS A 92 -19.64 4.17 24.37
CA LYS A 92 -18.20 4.45 24.20
C LYS A 92 -17.51 3.40 23.34
N THR A 93 -17.73 2.11 23.63
CA THR A 93 -17.13 1.01 22.85
C THR A 93 -17.75 0.94 21.46
N LEU A 94 -19.07 1.15 21.37
CA LEU A 94 -19.81 1.15 20.13
C LEU A 94 -19.35 2.25 19.18
N SER A 95 -19.16 3.48 19.66
CA SER A 95 -18.67 4.59 18.83
C SER A 95 -17.26 4.33 18.29
N LEU A 96 -16.38 3.74 19.09
CA LEU A 96 -15.05 3.37 18.64
C LEU A 96 -15.11 2.31 17.53
N SER A 97 -15.82 1.21 17.76
CA SER A 97 -16.01 0.14 16.76
C SER A 97 -16.65 0.66 15.48
N MET A 98 -17.71 1.47 15.59
CA MET A 98 -18.37 2.05 14.42
C MET A 98 -17.44 2.99 13.64
N SER A 99 -16.52 3.68 14.31
CA SER A 99 -15.56 4.55 13.63
C SER A 99 -14.60 3.75 12.76
N ASP A 100 -14.17 2.58 13.23
CA ASP A 100 -13.33 1.65 12.47
C ASP A 100 -14.11 1.01 11.31
N ASP A 101 -15.33 0.57 11.57
CA ASP A 101 -16.18 -0.03 10.54
C ASP A 101 -16.49 0.96 9.41
N ILE A 102 -16.82 2.22 9.72
CA ILE A 102 -17.06 3.26 8.70
C ILE A 102 -15.79 3.52 7.89
N LYS A 103 -14.61 3.57 8.54
CA LYS A 103 -13.34 3.72 7.81
C LYS A 103 -13.11 2.53 6.87
N TYR A 104 -13.40 1.31 7.30
CA TYR A 104 -13.26 0.12 6.48
C TYR A 104 -14.25 0.11 5.30
N LEU A 105 -15.52 0.40 5.58
CA LEU A 105 -16.59 0.50 4.59
C LEU A 105 -16.24 1.49 3.47
N ILE A 106 -15.71 2.66 3.82
CA ILE A 106 -15.29 3.66 2.83
C ILE A 106 -14.10 3.17 2.02
N LYS A 107 -13.11 2.52 2.66
CA LYS A 107 -11.96 1.95 1.96
C LYS A 107 -12.37 0.86 0.97
N ASP A 108 -13.31 0.00 1.35
CA ASP A 108 -13.84 -1.09 0.53
C ASP A 108 -14.53 -0.59 -0.75
N MET A 109 -15.16 0.59 -0.69
CA MET A 109 -15.75 1.25 -1.87
C MET A 109 -14.71 1.71 -2.91
N GLY A 110 -13.42 1.45 -2.69
CA GLY A 110 -12.35 1.77 -3.62
C GLY A 110 -11.95 3.23 -3.58
N THR A 111 -12.03 3.87 -2.41
CA THR A 111 -11.40 5.17 -2.22
C THR A 111 -9.90 5.00 -2.34
N GLY A 112 -9.30 5.63 -3.35
CA GLY A 112 -7.87 5.56 -3.61
C GLY A 112 -7.04 6.29 -2.54
N ARG A 113 -6.14 7.17 -2.98
CA ARG A 113 -5.18 7.86 -2.11
C ARG A 113 -5.83 8.99 -1.27
N TYR A 114 -6.72 8.65 -0.35
CA TYR A 114 -7.37 9.59 0.58
C TYR A 114 -7.09 9.22 2.04
N LYS A 115 -6.89 10.24 2.87
CA LYS A 115 -6.88 10.09 4.33
C LYS A 115 -8.31 10.25 4.85
N ILE A 116 -8.84 9.20 5.47
CA ILE A 116 -10.22 9.18 5.99
C ILE A 116 -10.18 9.37 7.50
N ILE A 117 -10.97 10.33 7.99
CA ILE A 117 -11.14 10.60 9.42
C ILE A 117 -12.64 10.48 9.74
N ALA A 118 -13.01 9.52 10.58
CA ALA A 118 -14.37 9.35 11.05
C ALA A 118 -14.51 9.96 12.45
N ARG A 119 -15.46 10.89 12.62
CA ARG A 119 -15.86 11.45 13.92
C ARG A 119 -17.29 11.04 14.19
N ILE A 120 -17.54 10.38 15.33
CA ILE A 120 -18.87 9.88 15.71
C ILE A 120 -19.27 10.54 17.03
N PHE A 121 -20.47 11.10 17.05
CA PHE A 121 -21.11 11.62 18.24
C PHE A 121 -22.32 10.76 18.56
N LEU A 122 -22.32 10.14 19.75
CA LEU A 122 -23.47 9.40 20.28
C LEU A 122 -23.95 10.14 21.53
N GLY A 123 -25.23 10.52 21.53
CA GLY A 123 -25.86 11.20 22.66
C GLY A 123 -27.29 10.71 22.84
N GLU A 124 -27.78 10.76 24.07
CA GLU A 124 -29.17 10.46 24.38
C GLU A 124 -30.06 11.64 23.99
N LYS A 125 -31.22 11.34 23.40
CA LYS A 125 -32.22 12.37 23.08
C LYS A 125 -33.03 12.73 24.33
N GLN A 126 -32.56 13.73 25.07
CA GLN A 126 -33.25 14.24 26.29
C GLN A 126 -33.92 15.61 26.09
N GLY A 127 -34.35 15.95 24.86
CA GLY A 127 -34.98 17.24 24.57
C GLY A 127 -34.01 18.44 24.61
N GLN A 128 -32.71 18.17 24.64
CA GLN A 128 -31.65 19.18 24.61
C GLN A 128 -31.30 19.57 23.17
N GLY A 129 -30.96 20.84 22.95
CA GLY A 129 -30.39 21.31 21.69
C GLY A 129 -28.89 21.09 21.67
N VAL A 130 -28.37 20.39 20.65
CA VAL A 130 -26.93 20.17 20.45
C VAL A 130 -26.52 20.78 19.12
N THR A 131 -25.58 21.73 19.15
CA THR A 131 -24.97 22.32 17.96
C THR A 131 -23.53 21.83 17.84
N VAL A 132 -23.20 21.22 16.70
CA VAL A 132 -21.84 20.75 16.41
C VAL A 132 -21.22 21.67 15.36
N SER A 133 -20.23 22.44 15.78
CA SER A 133 -19.43 23.28 14.88
C SER A 133 -18.09 22.60 14.62
N ILE A 134 -17.70 22.51 13.34
CA ILE A 134 -16.41 21.95 12.94
C ILE A 134 -15.72 22.97 12.02
N SER A 135 -14.59 23.49 12.47
CA SER A 135 -13.68 24.29 11.66
C SER A 135 -12.61 23.38 11.06
N PHE A 136 -12.36 23.54 9.76
CA PHE A 136 -11.36 22.80 8.99
C PHE A 136 -10.29 23.74 8.46
#